data_AF-A0A436CBP2-F1
#
_entry.id   AF-A0A436CBP2-F1
#
_cell.length_a   1.000
_cell.length_b   1.000
_cell.length_c   1.000
_cell.angle_alpha   90.00
_cell.angle_beta   90.00
_cell.angle_gamma   90.00
#
_symmetry.space_group_name_H-M   'P 1'
#
loop_
_entity.id
_entity.type
_entity.pdbx_description
1 polymer ?
#
loop_
_entity_poly.entity_id
_entity_poly.type
_entity_poly.pdbx_seq_one_letter_code
_entity_poly.pdbx_strand_id
1 'polypeptide(L)'
;MTSGPDPQLDAYIASVEAALADLRRYVGQAAEQPPAAPVVMEPERRTDLIGREWIETGSAASRFEISKFRVLAWCQRDGSFGWKRGGRWFVSISKVQAKLGIR
;
A
#
# COMPACT_ATOMS: atom_id res chain seq x y z
N MET A 1 -41.94 -11.31 -47.97
CA MET A 1 -42.45 -11.25 -46.57
C MET A 1 -41.23 -11.24 -45.67
N THR A 2 -40.84 -10.06 -45.19
CA THR A 2 -39.65 -9.87 -44.36
C THR A 2 -39.89 -10.50 -43.00
N SER A 3 -39.05 -11.47 -42.62
CA SER A 3 -39.06 -12.04 -41.27
C SER A 3 -39.04 -10.91 -40.25
N GLY A 4 -40.05 -10.88 -39.38
CA GLY A 4 -40.05 -9.98 -38.23
C GLY A 4 -38.85 -10.26 -37.33
N PRO A 5 -38.43 -9.28 -36.51
CA PRO A 5 -37.35 -9.48 -35.56
C PRO A 5 -37.61 -10.72 -34.69
N ASP A 6 -36.60 -11.58 -34.57
CA ASP A 6 -36.67 -12.80 -33.79
C ASP A 6 -36.72 -12.42 -32.30
N PRO A 7 -37.86 -12.62 -31.61
CA PRO A 7 -38.03 -12.18 -30.23
C PRO A 7 -37.05 -12.87 -29.27
N GLN A 8 -36.50 -14.02 -29.65
CA GLN A 8 -35.49 -14.72 -28.88
C GLN A 8 -34.12 -14.04 -28.99
N LEU A 9 -33.80 -13.49 -30.17
CA LEU A 9 -32.58 -12.72 -30.40
C LEU A 9 -32.61 -11.39 -29.64
N ASP A 10 -33.75 -10.70 -29.63
CA ASP A 10 -33.93 -9.44 -28.89
C ASP A 10 -33.79 -9.64 -27.37
N ALA A 11 -34.36 -10.72 -26.84
CA ALA A 11 -34.22 -11.06 -25.42
C ALA A 11 -32.75 -11.37 -25.04
N TYR A 12 -32.02 -12.05 -25.93
CA TYR A 12 -30.61 -12.34 -25.73
C TYR A 12 -29.77 -11.06 -25.74
N ILE A 13 -29.99 -10.16 -26.70
CA ILE A 13 -29.30 -8.87 -26.78
C ILE A 13 -29.55 -8.04 -25.52
N ALA A 14 -30.81 -7.93 -25.08
CA ALA A 14 -31.16 -7.21 -23.85
C ALA A 14 -30.46 -7.79 -22.61
N SER A 15 -30.33 -9.13 -22.53
CA SER A 15 -29.61 -9.77 -21.42
C SER A 15 -28.11 -9.47 -21.40
N VAL A 16 -27.48 -9.43 -22.59
CA VAL A 16 -26.06 -9.12 -22.74
C VAL A 16 -25.79 -7.67 -22.40
N GLU A 17 -26.65 -6.75 -22.83
CA GLU A 17 -26.56 -5.33 -22.50
C GLU A 17 -26.69 -5.07 -20.99
N ALA A 18 -27.63 -5.76 -20.33
CA ALA A 18 -27.77 -5.70 -18.88
C ALA A 18 -26.53 -6.21 -18.15
N ALA A 19 -25.98 -7.36 -18.57
CA ALA A 19 -24.75 -7.91 -18.00
C ALA A 19 -23.54 -6.98 -18.21
N LEU A 20 -23.45 -6.32 -19.37
CA LEU A 20 -22.39 -5.36 -19.68
C LEU A 20 -22.51 -4.08 -18.84
N ALA A 21 -23.74 -3.60 -18.59
CA ALA A 21 -24.00 -2.46 -17.71
C ALA A 21 -23.61 -2.77 -16.26
N ASP A 22 -23.94 -3.97 -15.76
CA ASP A 22 -23.53 -4.41 -14.43
C ASP A 22 -22.02 -4.57 -14.30
N LEU A 23 -21.34 -5.10 -15.32
CA LEU A 23 -19.88 -5.19 -15.32
C LEU A 23 -19.23 -3.80 -15.30
N ARG A 24 -19.73 -2.84 -16.09
CA ARG A 24 -19.26 -1.46 -16.09
C ARG A 24 -19.46 -0.79 -14.74
N ARG A 25 -20.59 -1.06 -14.07
CA ARG A 25 -20.86 -0.58 -12.71
C ARG A 25 -19.88 -1.16 -11.71
N TYR A 26 -19.63 -2.47 -11.77
CA TYR A 26 -18.68 -3.14 -10.89
C TYR A 26 -17.24 -2.64 -11.09
N VAL A 27 -16.80 -2.49 -12.34
CA VAL A 27 -15.46 -1.98 -12.68
C VAL A 27 -15.32 -0.51 -12.31
N GLY A 28 -16.36 0.31 -12.53
CA GLY A 28 -16.38 1.71 -12.11
C GLY A 28 -16.29 1.86 -10.59
N GLN A 29 -17.01 1.02 -9.83
CA GLN A 29 -16.94 1.00 -8.36
C GLN A 29 -15.60 0.44 -7.84
N ALA A 30 -15.01 -0.52 -8.53
CA ALA A 30 -13.68 -1.05 -8.20
C ALA A 30 -12.56 -0.02 -8.45
N ALA A 31 -12.77 0.94 -9.35
CA ALA A 31 -11.80 2.01 -9.63
C ALA A 31 -11.85 3.16 -8.60
N GLU A 32 -12.93 3.30 -7.82
CA GLU A 32 -13.10 4.38 -6.83
C GLU A 32 -12.64 4.02 -5.42
N GLN A 33 -12.25 2.76 -5.18
CA GLN A 33 -11.63 2.39 -3.92
C GLN A 33 -10.10 2.44 -4.11
N PRO A 34 -9.42 3.54 -3.73
CA PRO A 34 -7.97 3.48 -3.62
C PRO A 34 -7.63 2.27 -2.75
N PRO A 35 -6.67 1.42 -3.14
CA PRO A 35 -6.26 0.32 -2.28
C PRO A 35 -5.93 0.94 -0.93
N ALA A 36 -6.63 0.49 0.12
CA ALA A 36 -6.40 1.00 1.47
C ALA A 36 -4.88 0.97 1.68
N ALA A 37 -4.26 2.15 1.77
CA ALA A 37 -2.85 2.23 2.05
C ALA A 37 -2.64 1.35 3.29
N PRO A 38 -1.73 0.35 3.25
CA PRO A 38 -1.55 -0.51 4.40
C PRO A 38 -1.34 0.42 5.59
N VAL A 39 -2.23 0.32 6.58
CA VAL A 39 -2.13 1.10 7.80
C VAL A 39 -0.87 0.59 8.47
N VAL A 40 0.28 1.21 8.16
CA VAL A 40 1.51 0.97 8.88
C VAL A 40 1.27 1.60 10.23
N MET A 41 0.66 0.82 11.14
CA MET A 41 0.57 1.20 12.54
C MET A 41 1.97 1.60 12.98
N GLU A 42 2.10 2.79 13.57
CA GLU A 42 3.38 3.18 14.11
C GLU A 42 3.81 2.14 15.14
N PRO A 43 4.95 1.46 14.96
CA PRO A 43 5.37 0.47 15.93
C PRO A 43 5.60 1.17 17.27
N GLU A 44 5.26 0.47 18.34
CA GLU A 44 5.39 1.03 19.67
C GLU A 44 6.87 1.29 19.96
N ARG A 45 7.17 2.46 20.55
CA ARG A 45 8.55 2.86 20.88
C ARG A 45 8.98 2.22 22.21
N ARG A 46 9.14 0.90 22.20
CA ARG A 46 9.57 0.12 23.37
C ARG A 46 10.95 -0.48 23.18
N THR A 47 11.71 -0.56 24.27
CA THR A 47 13.13 -0.96 24.24
C THR A 47 13.30 -2.44 23.89
N ASP A 48 12.37 -3.28 24.33
CA ASP A 48 12.29 -4.71 24.05
C ASP A 48 12.01 -5.03 22.57
N LEU A 49 11.56 -4.04 21.79
CA LEU A 49 11.35 -4.16 20.34
C LEU A 49 12.59 -3.75 19.52
N ILE A 50 13.65 -3.27 20.15
CA ILE A 50 14.93 -3.00 19.48
C ILE A 50 15.56 -4.33 19.05
N GLY A 51 15.99 -4.40 17.79
CA GLY A 51 16.47 -5.60 17.12
C GLY A 51 15.36 -6.41 16.45
N ARG A 52 14.09 -6.20 16.81
CA ARG A 52 12.93 -6.90 16.22
C ARG A 52 12.15 -6.03 15.25
N GLU A 53 11.67 -4.88 15.73
CA GLU A 53 10.88 -3.92 14.95
C GLU A 53 11.64 -2.62 14.71
N TRP A 54 12.51 -2.26 15.66
CA TRP A 54 13.35 -1.06 15.62
C TRP A 54 14.81 -1.45 15.45
N ILE A 55 15.51 -0.84 14.50
CA ILE A 55 16.94 -1.09 14.28
C ILE A 55 17.71 0.22 14.19
N GLU A 56 18.99 0.19 14.58
CA GLU A 56 19.85 1.36 14.47
C GLU A 56 19.99 1.79 13.00
N THR A 57 20.09 3.09 12.74
CA THR A 57 20.23 3.64 11.37
C THR A 57 21.37 3.01 10.55
N GLY A 58 22.47 2.62 11.19
CA GLY A 58 23.56 1.88 10.53
C GLY A 58 23.12 0.48 10.08
N SER A 59 22.46 -0.27 10.96
CA SER A 59 21.90 -1.58 10.63
C SER A 59 20.84 -1.50 9.54
N ALA A 60 20.01 -0.45 9.56
CA ALA A 60 19.04 -0.20 8.50
C ALA A 60 19.71 0.08 7.15
N ALA A 61 20.77 0.92 7.14
CA ALA A 61 21.53 1.22 5.94
C ALA A 61 22.10 -0.05 5.29
N SER A 62 22.71 -0.92 6.08
CA SER A 62 23.22 -2.22 5.59
C SER A 62 22.09 -3.16 5.16
N ARG A 63 21.02 -3.27 5.95
CA ARG A 63 19.91 -4.20 5.68
C ARG A 63 19.12 -3.87 4.41
N PHE A 64 18.98 -2.59 4.11
CA PHE A 64 18.18 -2.11 2.98
C PHE A 64 19.04 -1.54 1.84
N GLU A 65 20.36 -1.70 1.90
CA GLU A 65 21.32 -1.25 0.87
C GLU A 65 21.14 0.23 0.48
N ILE A 66 20.88 1.09 1.48
CA ILE A 66 20.75 2.54 1.32
C ILE A 66 21.75 3.29 2.19
N SER A 67 22.06 4.53 1.82
CA SER A 67 23.02 5.32 2.60
C SER A 67 22.49 5.64 4.01
N LYS A 68 23.35 5.51 5.02
CA LYS A 68 23.04 5.91 6.41
C LYS A 68 22.60 7.37 6.50
N PHE A 69 23.19 8.24 5.69
CA PHE A 69 22.81 9.66 5.62
C PHE A 69 21.35 9.84 5.16
N ARG A 70 20.89 9.05 4.19
CA ARG A 70 19.50 9.09 3.73
C ARG A 70 18.53 8.65 4.84
N VAL A 71 18.85 7.59 5.58
CA VAL A 71 18.05 7.14 6.72
C VAL A 71 17.98 8.21 7.81
N LEU A 72 19.12 8.84 8.15
CA LEU A 72 19.17 9.93 9.13
C LEU A 72 18.36 11.15 8.68
N ALA A 73 18.42 11.50 7.39
CA ALA A 73 17.63 12.59 6.83
C ALA A 73 16.12 12.34 6.98
N TRP A 74 15.66 11.08 6.87
CA TRP A 74 14.26 10.75 7.15
C TRP A 74 13.89 10.96 8.61
N CYS A 75 14.72 10.49 9.55
CA CYS A 75 14.50 10.71 10.98
C CYS A 75 14.46 12.19 11.38
N GLN A 76 15.27 13.03 10.71
CA GLN A 76 15.34 14.46 10.99
C GLN A 76 14.17 15.24 10.39
N ARG A 77 13.70 14.86 9.19
CA ARG A 77 12.57 15.51 8.52
C ARG A 77 11.23 15.10 9.10
N ASP A 78 11.12 13.84 9.53
CA ASP A 78 9.91 13.25 10.08
C ASP A 78 10.22 12.65 11.46
N GLY A 79 9.86 13.40 12.51
CA GLY A 79 10.05 12.99 13.90
C GLY A 79 9.24 11.74 14.30
N SER A 80 8.36 11.27 13.44
CA SER A 80 7.66 9.99 13.59
C SER A 80 8.48 8.81 13.04
N PHE A 81 9.34 9.07 12.04
CA PHE A 81 10.07 8.05 11.29
C PHE A 81 11.17 7.39 12.11
N GLY A 82 11.82 8.18 12.98
CA GLY A 82 12.89 7.73 13.84
C GLY A 82 12.57 7.93 15.32
N TRP A 83 13.24 7.13 16.15
CA TRP A 83 13.22 7.26 17.60
C TRP A 83 14.66 7.44 18.11
N LYS A 84 14.94 8.55 18.79
CA LYS A 84 16.28 8.83 19.35
C LYS A 84 16.35 8.35 20.79
N ARG A 85 17.30 7.46 21.10
CA ARG A 85 17.51 6.91 22.44
C ARG A 85 19.01 6.69 22.71
N GLY A 86 19.51 7.13 23.86
CA GLY A 86 20.92 6.95 24.24
C GLY A 86 21.91 7.54 23.23
N GLY A 87 21.56 8.67 22.59
CA GLY A 87 22.38 9.30 21.54
C GLY A 87 22.31 8.62 20.17
N ARG A 88 21.62 7.49 20.03
CA ARG A 88 21.49 6.73 18.79
C ARG A 88 20.10 6.91 18.17
N TRP A 89 20.03 6.82 16.85
CA TRP A 89 18.77 6.82 16.10
C TRP A 89 18.37 5.40 15.74
N PHE A 90 17.12 5.09 16.04
CA PHE A 90 16.45 3.84 15.66
C PHE A 90 15.35 4.15 14.65
N VAL A 91 15.16 3.25 13.69
CA VAL A 91 14.10 3.33 12.69
C VAL A 91 13.29 2.06 12.70
N SER A 92 11.99 2.20 12.44
CA SER A 92 11.10 1.07 12.23
C SER A 92 11.45 0.37 10.92
N ILE A 93 11.59 -0.96 10.98
CA ILE A 93 11.78 -1.80 9.79
C ILE A 93 10.59 -1.62 8.83
N SER A 94 9.36 -1.72 9.35
CA SER A 94 8.13 -1.60 8.55
C SER A 94 8.00 -0.24 7.87
N LYS A 95 8.38 0.86 8.56
CA LYS A 95 8.38 2.19 7.94
C LYS A 95 9.43 2.31 6.84
N VAL A 96 10.62 1.73 7.01
CA VAL A 96 11.64 1.73 5.97
C VAL A 96 11.19 0.88 4.76
N GLN A 97 10.63 -0.30 5.00
CA GLN A 97 10.02 -1.14 3.97
C GLN A 97 8.95 -0.41 3.18
N ALA A 98 7.99 0.22 3.87
CA ALA A 98 6.93 1.01 3.24
C ALA A 98 7.50 2.20 2.45
N LYS A 99 8.52 2.90 2.96
CA LYS A 99 9.18 4.01 2.27
C LYS A 99 9.89 3.57 1.00
N LEU A 100 10.40 2.34 0.96
CA LEU A 100 11.10 1.75 -0.17
C LEU A 100 10.19 0.96 -1.11
N GLY A 101 8.92 0.74 -0.76
CA GLY A 101 8.00 -0.10 -1.53
C GLY A 101 8.32 -1.59 -1.47
N ILE A 102 9.03 -2.03 -0.43
CA ILE A 102 9.40 -3.44 -0.23
C ILE A 102 8.29 -4.08 0.62
N ARG A 103 7.67 -5.14 0.10
CA ARG A 103 6.68 -5.96 0.84
C ARG A 103 7.34 -7.20 1.41
#